data_AF-A0A843FXC8-F1
#
_entry.id   AF-A0A843FXC8-F1
#
_cell.length_a   1.000
_cell.length_b   1.000
_cell.length_c   1.000
_cell.angle_alpha   90.00
_cell.angle_beta   90.00
_cell.angle_gamma   90.00
#
_symmetry.space_group_name_H-M   'P 1'
#
loop_
_entity.id
_entity.type
_entity.pdbx_description
1 polymer ?
#
loop_
_entity_poly.entity_id
_entity_poly.type
_entity_poly.pdbx_seq_one_letter_code
_entity_poly.pdbx_strand_id
1 'polypeptide(L)'
;PLAPTYSCKEAYPMLESVYDMMLTKHDPSKITVMGDSMGGNLALSFPMSINGRKDMCGSIVLLSPCLDMSGDHPKTEEYYKREPRLTLYELKRCGELWSGERDVHDPIVSPIYGKLEGLPRIALYVGTKELLLLDAERLRDRALEEGHELYYHEWKGMSHVFPVQPIKEAKQVFPEIMADLA
;
A
#
# COMPACT_ATOMS: atom_id res chain seq x y z
N PRO A 1 -2.73 -3.27 16.38
CA PRO A 1 -3.19 -4.66 16.51
C PRO A 1 -2.62 -5.49 15.36
N LEU A 2 -2.22 -6.73 15.57
CA LEU A 2 -1.64 -7.60 14.53
C LEU A 2 -2.31 -8.97 14.52
N ALA A 3 -2.37 -9.57 13.33
CA ALA A 3 -2.75 -10.96 13.14
C ALA A 3 -1.72 -11.93 13.78
N PRO A 4 -2.15 -13.14 14.21
CA PRO A 4 -3.50 -13.69 14.16
C PRO A 4 -4.39 -13.28 15.36
N THR A 5 -3.86 -12.57 16.35
CA THR A 5 -4.63 -12.17 17.54
C THR A 5 -5.72 -11.17 17.22
N TYR A 6 -5.49 -10.32 16.22
CA TYR A 6 -6.42 -9.30 15.74
C TYR A 6 -6.48 -9.30 14.22
N SER A 7 -7.53 -8.69 13.67
CA SER A 7 -7.76 -8.58 12.23
C SER A 7 -7.91 -7.11 11.81
N CYS A 8 -8.24 -6.89 10.54
CA CYS A 8 -8.64 -5.56 10.06
C CYS A 8 -9.81 -4.96 10.87
N LYS A 9 -10.68 -5.79 11.46
CA LYS A 9 -11.82 -5.35 12.28
C LYS A 9 -11.40 -4.50 13.48
N GLU A 10 -10.33 -4.89 14.16
CA GLU A 10 -9.83 -4.15 15.33
C GLU A 10 -8.80 -3.10 14.95
N ALA A 11 -8.04 -3.32 13.87
CA ALA A 11 -6.98 -2.41 13.47
C ALA A 11 -7.48 -1.09 12.85
N TYR A 12 -8.51 -1.14 12.01
CA TYR A 12 -8.99 0.07 11.32
C TYR A 12 -9.60 1.13 12.26
N PRO A 13 -10.42 0.76 13.26
CA PRO A 13 -10.86 1.74 14.27
C PRO A 13 -9.69 2.38 15.04
N MET A 14 -8.60 1.63 15.26
CA MET A 14 -7.38 2.18 15.87
C MET A 14 -6.69 3.16 14.91
N LEU A 15 -6.56 2.83 13.62
CA LEU A 15 -5.99 3.73 12.61
C LEU A 15 -6.80 5.02 12.50
N GLU A 16 -8.13 4.93 12.47
CA GLU A 16 -9.02 6.09 12.46
C GLU A 16 -8.84 6.95 13.71
N SER A 17 -8.75 6.33 14.90
CA SER A 17 -8.48 7.06 16.15
C SER A 17 -7.13 7.79 16.12
N VAL A 18 -6.10 7.20 15.54
CA VAL A 18 -4.78 7.84 15.38
C VAL A 18 -4.86 9.00 14.38
N TYR A 19 -5.58 8.81 13.28
CA TYR A 19 -5.80 9.85 12.29
C TYR A 19 -6.57 11.04 12.87
N ASP A 20 -7.65 10.80 13.60
CA ASP A 20 -8.41 11.84 14.30
C ASP A 20 -7.53 12.60 15.30
N MET A 21 -6.63 11.92 16.02
CA MET A 21 -5.64 12.60 16.88
C MET A 21 -4.70 13.51 16.08
N MET A 22 -4.27 13.10 14.89
CA MET A 22 -3.43 13.93 14.02
C MET A 22 -4.18 15.16 13.51
N LEU A 23 -5.46 15.01 13.16
CA LEU A 23 -6.34 16.09 12.74
C LEU A 23 -6.54 17.17 13.81
N THR A 24 -6.38 16.84 15.09
CA THR A 24 -6.42 17.86 16.17
C THR A 24 -5.19 18.79 16.17
N LYS A 25 -4.11 18.43 15.48
CA LYS A 25 -2.81 19.11 15.52
C LYS A 25 -2.38 19.65 14.16
N HIS A 26 -2.89 19.08 13.08
CA HIS A 26 -2.44 19.35 11.73
C HIS A 26 -3.63 19.51 10.78
N ASP A 27 -3.47 20.38 9.79
CA ASP A 27 -4.41 20.47 8.67
C ASP A 27 -4.40 19.13 7.89
N PRO A 28 -5.55 18.58 7.47
CA PRO A 28 -5.61 17.33 6.70
C PRO A 28 -4.69 17.35 5.47
N SER A 29 -4.57 18.49 4.79
CA SER A 29 -3.72 18.67 3.61
C SER A 29 -2.23 18.57 3.91
N LYS A 30 -1.84 18.58 5.19
CA LYS A 30 -0.47 18.40 5.69
C LYS A 30 -0.21 17.03 6.30
N ILE A 31 -1.19 16.13 6.23
CA ILE A 31 -1.02 14.75 6.68
C ILE A 31 -0.75 13.88 5.45
N THR A 32 0.32 13.10 5.53
CA THR A 32 0.65 12.06 4.55
C THR A 32 0.45 10.70 5.20
N VAL A 33 -0.26 9.80 4.52
CA VAL A 33 -0.33 8.39 4.93
C VAL A 33 0.70 7.63 4.12
N MET A 34 1.66 7.01 4.81
CA MET A 34 2.78 6.32 4.18
C MET A 34 3.00 4.95 4.81
N GLY A 35 3.41 3.97 4.01
CA GLY A 35 3.81 2.67 4.51
C GLY A 35 4.52 1.81 3.48
N ASP A 36 5.25 0.82 3.96
CA ASP A 36 5.97 -0.15 3.15
C ASP A 36 5.33 -1.54 3.17
N SER A 37 5.38 -2.29 2.07
CA SER A 37 4.87 -3.68 2.01
C SER A 37 3.42 -3.79 2.49
N MET A 38 3.16 -4.54 3.56
CA MET A 38 1.86 -4.64 4.24
C MET A 38 1.43 -3.32 4.90
N GLY A 39 2.37 -2.48 5.32
CA GLY A 39 2.09 -1.09 5.70
C GLY A 39 1.67 -0.24 4.49
N GLY A 40 2.19 -0.55 3.30
CA GLY A 40 1.76 0.06 2.03
C GLY A 40 0.34 -0.35 1.64
N ASN A 41 -0.08 -1.58 1.97
CA ASN A 41 -1.49 -1.99 1.91
C ASN A 41 -2.34 -1.02 2.73
N LEU A 42 -2.03 -0.90 4.02
CA LEU A 42 -2.75 -0.03 4.97
C LEU A 42 -2.73 1.43 4.53
N ALA A 43 -1.61 1.89 3.97
CA ALA A 43 -1.47 3.28 3.53
C ALA A 43 -2.41 3.64 2.38
N LEU A 44 -2.80 2.67 1.54
CA LEU A 44 -3.79 2.87 0.49
C LEU A 44 -5.22 2.56 0.97
N SER A 45 -5.40 1.46 1.68
CA SER A 45 -6.71 0.97 2.10
C SER A 45 -7.34 1.79 3.23
N PHE A 46 -6.54 2.42 4.09
CA PHE A 46 -7.07 3.30 5.14
C PHE A 46 -7.77 4.53 4.55
N PRO A 47 -7.15 5.35 3.68
CA PRO A 47 -7.86 6.41 2.96
C PRO A 47 -9.10 5.94 2.21
N MET A 48 -9.07 4.75 1.59
CA MET A 48 -10.25 4.15 0.96
C MET A 48 -11.38 3.87 1.97
N SER A 49 -11.03 3.38 3.16
CA SER A 49 -12.01 3.07 4.22
C SER A 49 -12.73 4.29 4.78
N ILE A 50 -12.09 5.46 4.68
CA ILE A 50 -12.62 6.75 5.13
C ILE A 50 -13.02 7.67 3.97
N ASN A 51 -13.15 7.13 2.76
CA ASN A 51 -13.46 7.92 1.57
C ASN A 51 -14.79 8.68 1.73
N GLY A 52 -14.86 9.90 1.20
CA GLY A 52 -15.99 10.82 1.36
C GLY A 52 -15.94 11.68 2.62
N ARG A 53 -14.97 11.46 3.51
CA ARG A 53 -14.65 12.41 4.60
C ARG A 53 -14.14 13.73 4.04
N LYS A 54 -14.48 14.84 4.72
CA LYS A 54 -14.03 16.19 4.34
C LYS A 54 -12.58 16.47 4.71
N ASP A 55 -12.07 15.71 5.67
CA ASP A 55 -10.73 15.79 6.26
C ASP A 55 -9.83 14.66 5.74
N MET A 56 -9.91 14.37 4.44
CA MET A 56 -9.01 13.43 3.75
C MET A 56 -7.55 13.91 3.82
N CYS A 57 -6.61 12.97 3.89
CA CYS A 57 -5.19 13.29 3.94
C CYS A 57 -4.71 13.97 2.64
N GLY A 58 -3.61 14.72 2.73
CA GLY A 58 -3.08 15.48 1.59
C GLY A 58 -2.33 14.66 0.55
N SER A 59 -1.76 13.51 0.95
CA SER A 59 -1.07 12.59 0.03
C SER A 59 -0.94 11.18 0.59
N ILE A 60 -0.68 10.23 -0.31
CA ILE A 60 -0.41 8.83 0.01
C ILE A 60 0.95 8.45 -0.59
N VAL A 61 1.82 7.82 0.19
CA VAL A 61 3.12 7.33 -0.28
C VAL A 61 3.26 5.83 -0.01
N LEU A 62 3.49 5.06 -1.07
CA LEU A 62 3.53 3.61 -1.05
C LEU A 62 4.93 3.11 -1.39
N LEU A 63 5.53 2.31 -0.50
CA LEU A 63 6.87 1.75 -0.68
C LEU A 63 6.77 0.24 -0.86
N SER A 64 6.96 -0.26 -2.08
CA SER A 64 6.82 -1.68 -2.43
C SER A 64 5.52 -2.29 -1.87
N PRO A 65 4.33 -1.73 -2.18
CA PRO A 65 3.11 -2.06 -1.45
C PRO A 65 2.53 -3.42 -1.83
N CYS A 66 1.98 -4.14 -0.84
CA CYS A 66 1.24 -5.37 -1.07
C CYS A 66 -0.25 -5.04 -1.22
N LEU A 67 -0.81 -5.09 -2.43
CA LEU A 67 -2.16 -4.56 -2.71
C LEU A 67 -3.19 -5.65 -2.93
N ASP A 68 -2.75 -6.87 -3.25
CA ASP A 68 -3.60 -8.04 -3.46
C ASP A 68 -3.23 -9.19 -2.52
N MET A 69 -4.01 -9.37 -1.46
CA MET A 69 -3.81 -10.46 -0.51
C MET A 69 -4.48 -11.77 -0.96
N SER A 70 -5.27 -11.76 -2.04
CA SER A 70 -5.89 -12.98 -2.60
C SER A 70 -4.86 -13.86 -3.30
N GLY A 71 -3.86 -13.25 -3.92
CA GLY A 71 -2.88 -13.92 -4.76
C GLY A 71 -3.49 -14.58 -6.01
N ASP A 72 -4.64 -14.09 -6.50
CA ASP A 72 -5.38 -14.72 -7.58
C ASP A 72 -4.99 -14.24 -8.98
N HIS A 73 -4.11 -13.23 -9.07
CA HIS A 73 -3.65 -12.75 -10.37
C HIS A 73 -2.95 -13.89 -11.18
N PRO A 74 -3.25 -14.07 -12.49
CA PRO A 74 -2.75 -15.21 -13.27
C PRO A 74 -1.21 -15.35 -13.33
N LYS A 75 -0.49 -14.23 -13.25
CA LYS A 75 0.98 -14.19 -13.24
C LYS A 75 1.61 -14.43 -11.86
N THR A 76 0.81 -14.49 -10.80
CA THR A 76 1.29 -14.60 -9.42
C THR A 76 2.22 -15.79 -9.23
N GLU A 77 1.83 -16.98 -9.68
CA GLU A 77 2.66 -18.19 -9.53
C GLU A 77 4.05 -18.07 -10.21
N GLU A 78 4.12 -17.42 -11.38
CA GLU A 78 5.40 -17.22 -12.09
C GLU A 78 6.33 -16.31 -11.29
N TYR A 79 5.80 -15.20 -10.77
CA TYR A 79 6.59 -14.24 -10.00
C TYR A 79 7.06 -14.86 -8.67
N TYR A 80 6.19 -15.60 -7.97
CA TYR A 80 6.54 -16.26 -6.72
C TYR A 80 7.61 -17.34 -6.86
N LYS A 81 7.73 -18.01 -8.01
CA LYS A 81 8.83 -18.96 -8.27
C LYS A 81 10.21 -18.27 -8.33
N ARG A 82 10.24 -16.97 -8.59
CA ARG A 82 11.47 -16.16 -8.71
C ARG A 82 11.78 -15.38 -7.44
N GLU A 83 10.84 -15.31 -6.49
CA GLU A 83 10.97 -14.55 -5.25
C GLU A 83 11.59 -15.43 -4.14
N PRO A 84 12.78 -15.09 -3.63
CA PRO A 84 13.43 -15.89 -2.59
C PRO A 84 12.91 -15.62 -1.17
N ARG A 85 12.13 -14.56 -0.92
CA ARG A 85 11.79 -14.12 0.45
C ARG A 85 10.33 -14.31 0.87
N LEU A 86 9.38 -14.27 -0.06
CA LEU A 86 7.94 -14.33 0.22
C LEU A 86 7.34 -15.46 -0.61
N THR A 87 6.57 -16.34 0.01
CA THR A 87 5.83 -17.41 -0.70
C THR A 87 4.35 -17.05 -0.89
N LEU A 88 3.74 -17.61 -1.94
CA LEU A 88 2.32 -17.38 -2.23
C LEU A 88 1.45 -17.90 -1.08
N TYR A 89 1.88 -18.99 -0.46
CA TYR A 89 1.24 -19.55 0.72
C TYR A 89 1.23 -18.55 1.89
N GLU A 90 2.37 -17.92 2.19
CA GLU A 90 2.46 -16.92 3.27
C GLU A 90 1.59 -15.70 2.99
N LEU A 91 1.56 -15.21 1.75
CA LEU A 91 0.67 -14.10 1.37
C LEU A 91 -0.80 -14.45 1.61
N LYS A 92 -1.26 -15.57 1.03
CA LYS A 92 -2.66 -16.00 1.19
C LYS A 92 -3.00 -16.22 2.65
N ARG A 93 -2.08 -16.81 3.42
CA ARG A 93 -2.27 -17.01 4.85
C ARG A 93 -2.35 -15.70 5.63
N CYS A 94 -1.51 -14.72 5.30
CA CYS A 94 -1.61 -13.36 5.86
C CYS A 94 -2.95 -12.72 5.49
N GLY A 95 -3.42 -12.89 4.25
CA GLY A 95 -4.72 -12.39 3.79
C GLY A 95 -5.87 -12.96 4.59
N GLU A 96 -5.93 -14.29 4.74
CA GLU A 96 -6.94 -15.00 5.54
C GLU A 96 -6.96 -14.55 7.01
N LEU A 97 -5.79 -14.43 7.63
CA LEU A 97 -5.70 -14.03 9.04
C LEU A 97 -6.06 -12.56 9.23
N TRP A 98 -5.70 -11.71 8.27
CA TRP A 98 -5.97 -10.28 8.31
C TRP A 98 -7.42 -9.95 8.00
N SER A 99 -8.05 -10.67 7.06
CA SER A 99 -9.43 -10.41 6.63
C SER A 99 -10.44 -10.66 7.74
N GLY A 100 -10.15 -11.58 8.66
CA GLY A 100 -11.07 -11.95 9.72
C GLY A 100 -12.37 -12.51 9.12
N GLU A 101 -13.47 -11.77 9.28
CA GLU A 101 -14.79 -12.14 8.74
C GLU A 101 -15.04 -11.56 7.33
N ARG A 102 -14.14 -10.72 6.80
CA ARG A 102 -14.27 -10.10 5.48
C ARG A 102 -13.80 -11.03 4.36
N ASP A 103 -14.33 -10.78 3.16
CA ASP A 103 -13.78 -11.35 1.93
C ASP A 103 -12.35 -10.82 1.70
N VAL A 104 -11.46 -11.67 1.18
CA VAL A 104 -10.07 -11.26 0.90
C VAL A 104 -9.99 -10.20 -0.21
N HIS A 105 -11.02 -10.09 -1.06
CA HIS A 105 -11.17 -9.07 -2.09
C HIS A 105 -11.81 -7.77 -1.57
N ASP A 106 -12.21 -7.70 -0.29
CA ASP A 106 -12.67 -6.45 0.31
C ASP A 106 -11.53 -5.41 0.22
N PRO A 107 -11.77 -4.17 -0.24
CA PRO A 107 -10.74 -3.13 -0.35
C PRO A 107 -10.00 -2.79 0.94
N ILE A 108 -10.58 -3.10 2.10
CA ILE A 108 -9.92 -2.99 3.42
C ILE A 108 -8.80 -4.04 3.59
N VAL A 109 -8.89 -5.16 2.88
CA VAL A 109 -7.92 -6.26 2.91
C VAL A 109 -6.99 -6.18 1.69
N SER A 110 -7.58 -5.98 0.51
CA SER A 110 -6.89 -5.93 -0.78
C SER A 110 -7.31 -4.65 -1.54
N PRO A 111 -6.67 -3.50 -1.30
CA PRO A 111 -7.05 -2.21 -1.89
C PRO A 111 -6.93 -2.16 -3.42
N ILE A 112 -6.31 -3.16 -4.05
CA ILE A 112 -6.36 -3.33 -5.52
C ILE A 112 -7.78 -3.55 -6.07
N TYR A 113 -8.75 -3.85 -5.21
CA TYR A 113 -10.17 -4.00 -5.60
C TYR A 113 -11.02 -2.76 -5.20
N GLY A 114 -10.42 -1.76 -4.55
CA GLY A 114 -11.08 -0.50 -4.19
C GLY A 114 -11.10 0.52 -5.32
N LYS A 115 -11.81 1.65 -5.10
CA LYS A 115 -11.85 2.79 -6.03
C LYS A 115 -10.77 3.82 -5.69
N LEU A 116 -10.15 4.42 -6.70
CA LEU A 116 -9.20 5.53 -6.49
C LEU A 116 -9.89 6.89 -6.42
N GLU A 117 -11.10 7.02 -6.98
CA GLU A 117 -11.91 8.23 -6.92
C GLU A 117 -12.07 8.75 -5.47
N GLY A 118 -11.76 10.03 -5.27
CA GLY A 118 -11.85 10.70 -3.96
C GLY A 118 -10.60 10.56 -3.09
N LEU A 119 -9.61 9.76 -3.51
CA LEU A 119 -8.31 9.71 -2.84
C LEU A 119 -7.42 10.89 -3.28
N PRO A 120 -6.45 11.33 -2.44
CA PRO A 120 -5.45 12.30 -2.85
C PRO A 120 -4.46 11.68 -3.84
N ARG A 121 -3.48 12.49 -4.30
CA ARG A 121 -2.36 12.01 -5.11
C ARG A 121 -1.64 10.84 -4.43
N ILE A 122 -1.23 9.87 -5.23
CA ILE A 122 -0.47 8.70 -4.76
C ILE A 122 0.93 8.76 -5.35
N ALA A 123 1.95 8.55 -4.53
CA ALA A 123 3.30 8.22 -4.99
C ALA A 123 3.60 6.76 -4.66
N LEU A 124 4.15 6.02 -5.62
CA LEU A 124 4.48 4.61 -5.48
C LEU A 124 5.92 4.37 -5.92
N TYR A 125 6.69 3.75 -5.04
CA TYR A 125 8.07 3.35 -5.27
C TYR A 125 8.18 1.83 -5.23
N VAL A 126 8.72 1.21 -6.28
CA VAL A 126 8.83 -0.26 -6.37
C VAL A 126 10.11 -0.68 -7.08
N GLY A 127 10.71 -1.79 -6.66
CA GLY A 127 11.84 -2.39 -7.34
C GLY A 127 11.43 -3.37 -8.45
N THR A 128 12.29 -3.60 -9.44
CA THR A 128 11.99 -4.59 -10.49
C THR A 128 12.37 -6.02 -10.12
N LYS A 129 12.98 -6.26 -8.95
CA LYS A 129 13.35 -7.58 -8.42
C LYS A 129 12.57 -7.89 -7.15
N GLU A 130 11.28 -7.66 -7.19
CA GLU A 130 10.36 -8.07 -6.14
C GLU A 130 9.04 -8.54 -6.74
N LEU A 131 8.38 -9.43 -6.02
CA LEU A 131 7.06 -9.91 -6.34
C LEU A 131 6.02 -8.78 -6.51
N LEU A 132 6.03 -7.80 -5.61
CA LEU A 132 4.99 -6.77 -5.51
C LEU A 132 5.03 -5.74 -6.65
N LEU A 133 6.02 -5.87 -7.57
CA LEU A 133 5.99 -5.19 -8.85
C LEU A 133 4.67 -5.44 -9.58
N LEU A 134 4.14 -6.67 -9.52
CA LEU A 134 2.90 -7.02 -10.20
C LEU A 134 1.71 -6.19 -9.68
N ASP A 135 1.60 -6.01 -8.37
CA ASP A 135 0.57 -5.18 -7.74
C ASP A 135 0.76 -3.70 -8.08
N ALA A 136 2.00 -3.24 -8.08
CA ALA A 136 2.35 -1.87 -8.45
C ALA A 136 2.01 -1.56 -9.91
N GLU A 137 2.31 -2.46 -10.85
CA GLU A 137 1.94 -2.34 -12.27
C GLU A 137 0.43 -2.32 -12.45
N ARG A 138 -0.31 -3.18 -11.73
CA ARG A 138 -1.78 -3.18 -11.76
C ARG A 138 -2.36 -1.86 -11.24
N LEU A 139 -1.82 -1.32 -10.16
CA LEU A 139 -2.25 -0.02 -9.65
C LEU A 139 -1.96 1.10 -10.65
N ARG A 140 -0.79 1.06 -11.31
CA ARG A 140 -0.41 2.01 -12.36
C ARG A 140 -1.40 1.99 -13.52
N ASP A 141 -1.68 0.81 -14.05
CA ASP A 141 -2.57 0.65 -15.20
C ASP A 141 -3.99 1.11 -14.84
N ARG A 142 -4.48 0.74 -13.64
CA ARG A 142 -5.77 1.20 -13.12
C ARG A 142 -5.82 2.71 -12.92
N ALA A 143 -4.78 3.32 -12.34
CA ALA A 143 -4.72 4.77 -12.15
C ALA A 143 -4.77 5.52 -13.49
N LEU A 144 -4.10 5.00 -14.52
CA LEU A 144 -4.16 5.54 -15.86
C LEU A 144 -5.57 5.43 -16.47
N GLU A 145 -6.22 4.28 -16.32
CA GLU A 145 -7.60 4.05 -16.80
C GLU A 145 -8.64 4.94 -16.10
N GLU A 146 -8.49 5.14 -14.79
CA GLU A 146 -9.38 5.98 -13.97
C GLU A 146 -9.02 7.47 -14.03
N GLY A 147 -7.89 7.85 -14.65
CA GLY A 147 -7.40 9.23 -14.68
C GLY A 147 -6.95 9.75 -13.31
N HIS A 148 -6.54 8.85 -12.40
CA HIS A 148 -6.05 9.19 -11.06
C HIS A 148 -4.60 9.65 -11.10
N GLU A 149 -4.25 10.65 -10.28
CA GLU A 149 -2.88 11.15 -10.19
C GLU A 149 -1.98 10.16 -9.42
N LEU A 150 -1.13 9.45 -10.16
CA LEU A 150 -0.15 8.51 -9.64
C LEU A 150 1.27 8.88 -10.11
N TYR A 151 2.16 9.12 -9.16
CA TYR A 151 3.61 9.24 -9.36
C TYR A 151 4.21 7.83 -9.21
N TYR A 152 4.61 7.23 -10.33
CA TYR A 152 5.07 5.84 -10.38
C TYR A 152 6.59 5.78 -10.57
N HIS A 153 7.31 5.31 -9.56
CA HIS A 153 8.77 5.23 -9.52
C HIS A 153 9.22 3.75 -9.49
N GLU A 154 9.55 3.22 -10.66
CA GLU A 154 10.08 1.87 -10.81
C GLU A 154 11.61 1.87 -10.86
N TRP A 155 12.23 1.14 -9.93
CA TRP A 155 13.69 1.12 -9.76
C TRP A 155 14.29 -0.20 -10.22
N LYS A 156 14.99 -0.15 -11.36
CA LYS A 156 15.61 -1.31 -11.99
C LYS A 156 16.62 -1.99 -11.06
N GLY A 157 16.44 -3.30 -10.88
CA GLY A 157 17.35 -4.15 -10.11
C GLY A 157 17.15 -4.09 -8.59
N MET A 158 16.24 -3.25 -8.10
CA MET A 158 15.97 -3.11 -6.68
C MET A 158 15.05 -4.21 -6.16
N SER A 159 15.30 -4.63 -4.92
CA SER A 159 14.52 -5.69 -4.27
C SER A 159 13.39 -5.15 -3.40
N HIS A 160 12.58 -6.03 -2.84
CA HIS A 160 11.44 -5.67 -2.00
C HIS A 160 11.84 -4.68 -0.89
N VAL A 161 11.06 -3.62 -0.72
CA VAL A 161 11.26 -2.52 0.25
C VAL A 161 12.63 -1.84 0.18
N PHE A 162 13.23 -1.75 -1.02
CA PHE A 162 14.50 -1.06 -1.21
C PHE A 162 14.57 0.38 -0.66
N PRO A 163 13.51 1.22 -0.65
CA PRO A 163 13.65 2.62 -0.23
C PRO A 163 14.04 2.82 1.23
N VAL A 164 13.79 1.81 2.07
CA VAL A 164 14.09 1.84 3.51
C VAL A 164 15.24 0.92 3.90
N GLN A 165 15.88 0.28 2.91
CA GLN A 165 17.03 -0.60 3.15
C GLN A 165 18.34 0.20 3.33
N PRO A 166 19.34 -0.36 4.04
CA PRO A 166 20.63 0.29 4.25
C PRO A 166 21.55 0.19 3.00
N ILE A 167 21.05 0.56 1.82
CA ILE A 167 21.76 0.52 0.53
C ILE A 167 21.96 1.94 -0.03
N LYS A 168 22.73 2.07 -1.12
CA LYS A 168 23.03 3.40 -1.71
C LYS A 168 21.82 3.98 -2.41
N GLU A 169 21.06 3.12 -3.09
CA GLU A 169 19.89 3.46 -3.89
C GLU A 169 18.76 4.00 -3.00
N ALA A 170 18.60 3.47 -1.79
CA ALA A 170 17.71 4.04 -0.77
C ALA A 170 18.01 5.52 -0.47
N LYS A 171 19.31 5.88 -0.38
CA LYS A 171 19.73 7.27 -0.19
C LYS A 171 19.50 8.14 -1.42
N GLN A 172 19.52 7.54 -2.61
CA GLN A 172 19.29 8.25 -3.87
C GLN A 172 17.81 8.59 -4.06
N VAL A 173 16.90 7.68 -3.70
CA VAL A 173 15.45 7.89 -3.82
C VAL A 173 14.86 8.73 -2.69
N PHE A 174 15.53 8.79 -1.53
CA PHE A 174 15.03 9.50 -0.35
C PHE A 174 14.59 10.96 -0.61
N PRO A 175 15.34 11.80 -1.36
CA PRO A 175 14.88 13.15 -1.67
C PRO A 175 13.58 13.20 -2.48
N GLU A 176 13.33 12.23 -3.38
CA GLU A 176 12.08 12.13 -4.13
C GLU A 176 10.93 11.80 -3.17
N ILE A 177 11.10 10.80 -2.30
CA ILE A 177 10.09 10.43 -1.29
C ILE A 177 9.76 11.61 -0.39
N MET A 178 10.77 12.37 0.04
CA MET A 178 10.57 13.57 0.86
C MET A 178 9.83 14.69 0.13
N ALA A 179 9.99 14.79 -1.20
CA ALA A 179 9.27 15.76 -2.03
C ALA A 179 7.79 15.38 -2.21
N ASP A 180 7.46 14.09 -2.13
CA ASP A 180 6.09 13.60 -2.23
C ASP A 180 5.28 13.75 -0.94
N LEU A 181 5.94 13.93 0.20
CA LEU A 181 5.28 14.27 1.47
C LEU A 181 4.64 15.67 1.40
N ALA A 182 3.50 15.85 2.08
CA ALA A 182 2.71 17.08 2.07
C ALA A 182 3.22 18.23 2.98
#